data_AF-A0A842X2K9-F1
#
_entry.id   AF-A0A842X2K9-F1
#
_cell.length_a   1.000
_cell.length_b   1.000
_cell.length_c   1.000
_cell.angle_alpha   90.00
_cell.angle_beta   90.00
_cell.angle_gamma   90.00
#
_symmetry.space_group_name_H-M   'P 1'
#
loop_
_entity.id
_entity.type
_entity.pdbx_description
1 polymer ?
#
loop_
_entity_poly.entity_id
_entity_poly.type
_entity_poly.pdbx_seq_one_letter_code
_entity_poly.pdbx_strand_id
1 'polypeptide(L)'
;MIKSHLFRNKRFKFFFRHPKNKNHLGTCSSEDKEIEISPKLKGEELLDCVIHESIHACLPDIDDDAVDETSTSIAKLLVRLGIGEIEMQSKFVKKPQKSQGGMKGKPQNQGSEKNFTRISHSSKNIKKK
;
A
#
# COMPACT_ATOMS: atom_id res chain seq x y z
N MET A 1 2.50 -15.16 -9.27
CA MET A 1 2.32 -16.02 -8.07
C MET A 1 1.54 -15.21 -7.05
N ILE A 2 0.37 -15.68 -6.62
CA ILE A 2 -0.41 -15.04 -5.57
C ILE A 2 0.27 -15.37 -4.23
N LYS A 3 0.62 -14.35 -3.44
CA LYS A 3 1.14 -14.56 -2.09
C LYS A 3 -0.04 -14.76 -1.13
N SER A 4 0.12 -15.61 -0.12
CA SER A 4 -0.91 -15.81 0.91
C SER A 4 -0.28 -16.04 2.28
N HIS A 5 -0.99 -15.69 3.34
CA HIS A 5 -0.57 -15.88 4.73
C HIS A 5 -1.75 -16.29 5.62
N LEU A 6 -1.46 -16.94 6.76
CA LEU A 6 -2.46 -17.32 7.76
C LEU A 6 -2.47 -16.32 8.90
N PHE A 7 -3.57 -15.59 9.07
CA PHE A 7 -3.81 -14.73 10.22
C PHE A 7 -4.89 -15.38 11.10
N ARG A 8 -4.55 -15.75 12.33
CA ARG A 8 -5.46 -16.42 13.28
C ARG A 8 -6.25 -17.57 12.64
N ASN A 9 -5.54 -18.49 11.97
CA ASN A 9 -6.08 -19.65 11.25
C ASN A 9 -6.99 -19.33 10.04
N LYS A 10 -7.01 -18.08 9.57
CA LYS A 10 -7.73 -17.67 8.36
C LYS A 10 -6.71 -17.33 7.27
N ARG A 11 -6.87 -17.90 6.07
CA ARG A 11 -5.94 -17.69 4.96
C ARG A 11 -6.33 -16.45 4.17
N PHE A 12 -5.45 -15.46 4.13
CA PHE A 12 -5.61 -14.25 3.34
C PHE A 12 -4.72 -14.29 2.09
N LYS A 13 -5.26 -13.78 0.98
CA LYS A 13 -4.54 -13.60 -0.29
C LYS A 13 -4.07 -12.16 -0.43
N PHE A 14 -2.83 -11.97 -0.85
CA PHE A 14 -2.25 -10.66 -1.11
C PHE A 14 -2.30 -10.33 -2.61
N PHE A 15 -2.85 -9.16 -2.92
CA PHE A 15 -2.90 -8.59 -4.26
C PHE A 15 -2.16 -7.26 -4.30
N PHE A 16 -1.11 -7.19 -5.12
CA PHE A 16 -0.42 -5.94 -5.42
C PHE A 16 -1.12 -5.26 -6.61
N ARG A 17 -2.20 -4.54 -6.31
CA ARG A 17 -3.03 -3.82 -7.29
C ARG A 17 -3.51 -2.51 -6.68
N HIS A 18 -4.02 -1.60 -7.51
CA HIS A 18 -4.67 -0.41 -6.95
C HIS A 18 -5.88 -0.86 -6.11
N PRO A 19 -5.99 -0.41 -4.85
CA PRO A 19 -7.12 -0.77 -4.01
C PRO A 19 -8.45 -0.36 -4.63
N LYS A 20 -9.51 -1.13 -4.39
CA LYS A 20 -10.87 -0.81 -4.87
C LYS A 20 -11.31 0.59 -4.44
N ASN A 21 -10.94 1.00 -3.22
CA ASN A 21 -11.13 2.36 -2.75
C ASN A 21 -9.91 3.22 -3.12
N LYS A 22 -10.11 4.16 -4.06
CA LYS A 22 -9.04 5.01 -4.60
C LYS A 22 -8.38 5.94 -3.58
N ASN A 23 -9.02 6.13 -2.42
CA ASN A 23 -8.52 7.00 -1.36
C ASN A 23 -7.61 6.26 -0.35
N HIS A 24 -7.34 4.97 -0.56
CA HIS A 24 -6.52 4.17 0.34
C HIS A 24 -5.30 3.58 -0.39
N LEU A 25 -4.22 3.41 0.36
CA LEU A 25 -2.99 2.80 -0.12
C LEU A 25 -2.99 1.27 0.05
N GLY A 26 -3.81 0.76 0.96
CA GLY A 26 -4.14 -0.64 1.15
C GLY A 26 -5.60 -0.82 1.58
N THR A 27 -6.10 -2.06 1.49
CA THR A 27 -7.39 -2.45 2.09
C THR A 27 -7.39 -3.91 2.48
N CYS A 28 -7.97 -4.23 3.63
CA CYS A 28 -8.22 -5.59 4.10
C CYS A 28 -9.72 -5.92 4.07
N SER A 29 -10.12 -6.93 3.28
CA SER A 29 -11.46 -7.49 3.30
C SER A 29 -11.49 -8.73 4.21
N SER A 30 -12.08 -8.58 5.39
CA SER A 30 -12.33 -9.71 6.30
C SER A 30 -13.32 -10.73 5.72
N GLU A 31 -14.23 -10.32 4.85
CA GLU A 31 -15.20 -11.23 4.22
C GLU A 31 -14.53 -12.07 3.14
N ASP A 32 -13.89 -11.41 2.16
CA ASP A 32 -13.28 -12.07 1.00
C ASP A 32 -11.93 -12.75 1.33
N LYS A 33 -11.36 -12.44 2.50
CA LYS A 33 -9.99 -12.80 2.89
C LYS A 33 -8.94 -12.31 1.89
N GLU A 34 -9.08 -11.06 1.50
CA GLU A 34 -8.19 -10.40 0.55
C GLU A 34 -7.52 -9.19 1.19
N ILE A 35 -6.22 -9.03 0.96
CA ILE A 35 -5.46 -7.83 1.28
C ILE A 35 -4.96 -7.25 -0.05
N GLU A 36 -5.36 -6.02 -0.34
CA GLU A 36 -4.91 -5.27 -1.50
C GLU A 36 -3.89 -4.23 -1.07
N ILE A 37 -2.79 -4.13 -1.79
CA ILE A 37 -1.71 -3.18 -1.51
C ILE A 37 -1.33 -2.47 -2.79
N SER A 38 -1.28 -1.14 -2.73
CA SER A 38 -0.89 -0.31 -3.85
C SER A 38 0.53 -0.67 -4.33
N PRO A 39 0.72 -0.98 -5.62
CA PRO A 39 2.03 -1.38 -6.16
C PRO A 39 3.04 -0.22 -6.19
N LYS A 40 2.57 1.01 -5.95
CA LYS A 40 3.40 2.23 -5.89
C LYS A 40 4.22 2.34 -4.61
N LEU A 41 3.77 1.70 -3.53
CA LEU A 41 4.46 1.76 -2.24
C LEU A 41 5.82 1.06 -2.31
N LYS A 42 6.79 1.63 -1.59
CA LYS A 42 8.17 1.13 -1.47
C LYS A 42 8.69 1.37 -0.05
N GLY A 43 9.73 0.63 0.34
CA GLY A 43 10.44 0.84 1.59
C GLY A 43 9.54 0.86 2.82
N GLU A 44 9.70 1.87 3.67
CA GLU A 44 8.95 2.07 4.91
C GLU A 44 7.44 2.17 4.68
N GLU A 45 6.99 2.92 3.66
CA GLU A 45 5.55 3.08 3.37
C GLU A 45 4.87 1.75 2.99
N LEU A 46 5.59 0.90 2.24
CA LEU A 46 5.09 -0.43 1.92
C LEU A 46 4.99 -1.28 3.19
N LEU A 47 6.00 -1.20 4.06
CA LEU A 47 6.05 -2.00 5.27
C LEU A 47 4.93 -1.59 6.25
N ASP A 48 4.75 -0.29 6.46
CA ASP A 48 3.67 0.29 7.26
C ASP A 48 2.30 -0.17 6.75
N CYS A 49 2.03 0.00 5.45
CA CYS A 49 0.77 -0.46 4.85
C CYS A 49 0.57 -1.98 5.01
N VAL A 50 1.59 -2.80 4.77
CA VAL A 50 1.50 -4.26 4.97
C VAL A 50 1.14 -4.59 6.42
N ILE A 51 1.75 -3.93 7.39
CA ILE A 51 1.51 -4.16 8.81
C ILE A 51 0.10 -3.71 9.19
N HIS A 52 -0.31 -2.51 8.76
CA HIS A 52 -1.66 -1.97 8.98
C HIS A 52 -2.74 -2.97 8.54
N GLU A 53 -2.68 -3.46 7.30
CA GLU A 53 -3.65 -4.43 6.80
C GLU A 53 -3.55 -5.80 7.50
N SER A 54 -2.34 -6.20 7.91
CA SER A 54 -2.14 -7.43 8.67
C SER A 54 -2.74 -7.37 10.07
N ILE A 55 -2.74 -6.18 10.70
CA ILE A 55 -3.41 -5.95 11.98
C ILE A 55 -4.91 -6.10 11.80
N HIS A 56 -5.53 -5.46 10.79
CA HIS A 56 -6.96 -5.66 10.51
C HIS A 56 -7.32 -7.12 10.21
N ALA A 57 -6.45 -7.85 9.50
CA ALA A 57 -6.67 -9.28 9.26
C ALA A 57 -6.64 -10.12 10.55
N CYS A 58 -5.87 -9.72 11.56
CA CYS A 58 -5.83 -10.34 12.88
C CYS A 58 -6.95 -9.87 13.80
N LEU A 59 -7.25 -8.58 13.80
CA LEU A 59 -8.07 -7.87 14.76
C LEU A 59 -8.99 -6.91 13.99
N PRO A 60 -10.12 -7.39 13.42
CA PRO A 60 -10.98 -6.56 12.58
C PRO A 60 -11.75 -5.48 13.36
N ASP A 61 -11.86 -5.61 14.67
CA ASP A 61 -12.64 -4.73 15.55
C ASP A 61 -11.79 -3.70 16.32
N ILE A 62 -10.49 -3.62 16.03
CA ILE A 62 -9.61 -2.63 16.63
C ILE A 62 -9.87 -1.25 15.99
N ASP A 63 -9.69 -0.19 16.76
CA ASP A 63 -9.84 1.19 16.30
C ASP A 63 -8.73 1.59 15.32
N ASP A 64 -9.08 2.34 14.28
CA ASP A 64 -8.18 2.72 13.19
C ASP A 64 -6.99 3.56 13.69
N ASP A 65 -7.19 4.48 14.65
CA ASP A 65 -6.09 5.30 15.19
C ASP A 65 -5.06 4.40 15.91
N ALA A 66 -5.54 3.38 16.64
CA ALA A 66 -4.67 2.42 17.28
C ALA A 66 -3.91 1.53 16.26
N VAL A 67 -4.54 1.19 15.13
CA VAL A 67 -3.84 0.49 14.03
C VAL A 67 -2.75 1.35 13.44
N ASP A 68 -3.05 2.61 13.11
CA ASP A 68 -2.12 3.55 12.49
C ASP A 68 -0.88 3.81 13.33
N GLU A 69 -1.07 4.09 14.62
CA GLU A 69 0.04 4.31 15.55
C GLU A 69 0.90 3.05 15.71
N THR A 70 0.25 1.89 15.81
CA THR A 70 0.92 0.60 15.98
C THR A 70 1.69 0.20 14.73
N SER A 71 1.07 0.28 13.54
CA SER A 71 1.71 -0.09 12.27
C SER A 71 2.92 0.78 11.99
N THR A 72 2.76 2.10 12.17
CA THR A 72 3.83 3.08 11.95
C THR A 72 5.02 2.81 12.87
N SER A 73 4.74 2.54 14.15
CA SER A 73 5.78 2.28 15.15
C SER A 73 6.56 1.00 14.84
N ILE A 74 5.86 -0.07 14.45
CA ILE A 74 6.48 -1.34 14.06
C ILE A 74 7.28 -1.18 12.76
N ALA A 75 6.73 -0.51 11.74
CA ALA A 75 7.43 -0.28 10.47
C ALA A 75 8.75 0.46 10.68
N LYS A 76 8.73 1.55 11.44
CA LYS A 76 9.94 2.32 11.80
C LYS A 76 10.96 1.49 12.58
N LEU A 77 10.50 0.60 13.47
CA LEU A 77 11.38 -0.30 14.19
C LEU A 77 12.07 -1.27 13.22
N LEU A 78 11.30 -1.92 12.35
CA LEU A 78 11.81 -2.90 11.40
C LEU A 78 12.81 -2.28 10.42
N VAL A 79 12.52 -1.08 9.90
CA VAL A 79 13.46 -0.34 9.04
C VAL A 79 14.76 -0.04 9.79
N ARG A 80 14.69 0.40 11.05
CA ARG A 80 15.88 0.64 11.89
C ARG A 80 16.69 -0.63 12.16
N LEU A 81 16.05 -1.80 12.15
CA LEU A 81 16.71 -3.11 12.25
C LEU A 81 17.26 -3.61 10.90
N GLY A 82 17.09 -2.85 9.80
CA GLY A 82 17.46 -3.29 8.45
C GLY A 82 16.49 -4.32 7.85
N ILE A 83 15.32 -4.51 8.45
CA ILE A 83 14.27 -5.42 7.97
C ILE A 83 13.29 -4.60 7.13
N GLY A 84 13.25 -4.85 5.82
CA GLY A 84 12.30 -4.16 4.93
C GLY A 84 12.92 -3.47 3.71
N GLU A 85 14.23 -3.59 3.48
CA GLU A 85 14.84 -3.32 2.17
C GLU A 85 14.42 -4.41 1.16
N ILE A 86 13.13 -4.41 0.82
CA ILE A 86 12.56 -5.34 -0.13
C ILE A 86 12.47 -4.60 -1.46
N GLU A 87 13.51 -4.73 -2.29
CA GLU A 87 13.35 -4.46 -3.72
C GLU A 87 12.31 -5.43 -4.27
N MET A 88 11.10 -4.94 -4.55
CA MET A 88 10.14 -5.72 -5.31
C MET A 88 10.72 -5.96 -6.71
N GLN A 89 11.13 -7.21 -7.00
CA GLN A 89 11.57 -7.60 -8.33
C GLN A 89 10.52 -7.20 -9.38
N SER A 90 10.80 -6.14 -10.12
CA SER A 90 9.96 -5.62 -11.20
C SER A 90 10.06 -6.54 -12.43
N LYS A 91 9.59 -7.79 -12.34
CA LYS A 91 9.65 -8.73 -13.47
C LYS A 91 8.49 -8.60 -14.47
N PHE A 92 7.66 -7.55 -14.38
CA PHE A 92 6.52 -7.37 -15.30
C PHE A 92 6.30 -5.93 -15.74
N VAL A 93 7.26 -5.37 -16.50
CA VAL A 93 6.96 -4.45 -17.62
C VAL A 93 8.00 -4.68 -18.72
N LYS A 94 7.83 -5.71 -19.56
CA LYS A 94 8.47 -5.68 -20.88
C LYS A 94 7.65 -4.72 -21.75
N LYS A 95 8.04 -3.44 -21.82
CA LYS A 95 7.60 -2.58 -22.91
C LYS A 95 8.16 -3.17 -24.21
N PRO A 96 7.35 -3.42 -25.25
CA PRO A 96 7.91 -3.69 -26.57
C PRO A 96 8.76 -2.48 -26.99
N GLN A 97 10.01 -2.75 -27.38
CA GLN A 97 10.86 -1.76 -28.04
C GLN A 97 10.16 -1.33 -29.33
N LYS A 98 9.63 -0.10 -29.36
CA LYS A 98 9.40 0.58 -30.64
C LYS A 98 10.72 1.21 -31.05
N SER A 99 11.20 0.73 -32.20
CA SER A 99 12.33 1.26 -32.94
C SER A 99 12.15 2.72 -33.31
N GLN A 100 13.30 3.34 -33.55
CA GLN A 100 13.62 4.75 -33.68
C GLN A 100 12.82 5.52 -34.74
N GLY A 101 12.59 6.81 -34.45
CA GLY A 101 12.29 7.86 -35.40
C GLY A 101 12.50 9.21 -34.71
N GLY A 102 13.64 9.86 -34.96
CA GLY A 102 14.08 11.05 -34.23
C GLY A 102 13.38 12.34 -34.64
N MET A 103 13.47 13.36 -33.80
CA MET A 103 13.80 14.74 -34.18
C MET A 103 14.02 15.59 -32.91
N LYS A 104 14.98 16.53 -33.05
CA LYS A 104 15.53 17.41 -32.02
C LYS A 104 14.54 18.48 -31.57
N GLY A 105 14.58 18.86 -30.29
CA GLY A 105 13.99 20.10 -29.77
C GLY A 105 14.06 20.22 -28.24
N LYS A 106 14.89 21.13 -27.75
CA LYS A 106 14.93 21.70 -26.38
C LYS A 106 14.77 23.24 -26.55
N PRO A 107 14.55 24.07 -25.51
CA PRO A 107 14.32 23.81 -24.07
C PRO A 107 13.26 24.75 -23.39
N GLN A 108 13.26 24.73 -22.04
CA GLN A 108 12.76 25.70 -21.02
C GLN A 108 11.37 25.38 -20.43
N ASN A 109 11.24 24.91 -19.18
CA ASN A 109 11.55 25.43 -17.83
C ASN A 109 10.52 26.46 -17.32
N GLN A 110 9.73 26.06 -16.32
CA GLN A 110 9.33 26.85 -15.14
C GLN A 110 8.47 26.01 -14.19
N GLY A 111 8.74 26.15 -12.89
CA GLY A 111 8.21 25.31 -11.82
C GLY A 111 6.82 25.69 -11.31
N SER A 112 6.35 24.91 -10.35
CA SER A 112 5.64 25.40 -9.17
C SER A 112 5.40 24.25 -8.19
N GLU A 113 5.86 24.45 -6.96
CA GLU A 113 5.45 23.73 -5.76
C GLU A 113 3.95 23.89 -5.54
N LYS A 114 3.23 22.81 -5.20
CA LYS A 114 1.95 22.89 -4.47
C LYS A 114 1.77 21.71 -3.51
N ASN A 115 1.95 22.04 -2.23
CA ASN A 115 1.12 21.72 -1.06
C ASN A 115 0.61 20.28 -0.86
N PHE A 116 1.18 19.69 0.18
CA PHE A 116 0.71 18.52 0.92
C PHE A 116 -0.62 18.86 1.62
N THR A 117 -1.70 18.13 1.31
CA THR A 117 -2.94 18.18 2.09
C THR A 117 -3.14 16.83 2.77
N ARG A 118 -3.15 16.85 4.11
CA ARG A 118 -3.64 15.75 4.96
C ARG A 118 -5.07 15.41 4.54
N ILE A 119 -5.33 14.13 4.27
CA ILE A 119 -6.68 13.62 4.09
C ILE A 119 -7.03 12.85 5.37
N SER A 120 -8.00 13.39 6.10
CA SER A 120 -8.74 12.74 7.17
C SER A 120 -9.72 11.73 6.60
N HIS A 121 -9.79 10.52 7.15
CA HIS A 121 -10.83 9.55 6.81
C HIS A 121 -11.97 9.59 7.82
N SER A 122 -13.18 9.72 7.28
CA SER A 122 -14.44 9.81 8.03
C SER A 122 -15.02 8.40 8.20
N SER A 123 -15.22 8.00 9.46
CA SER A 123 -15.93 6.79 9.87
C SER A 123 -17.35 6.73 9.31
N LYS A 124 -17.74 5.60 8.72
CA LYS A 124 -19.16 5.31 8.43
C LYS A 124 -19.75 4.53 9.59
N ASN A 125 -20.55 5.22 10.40
CA ASN A 125 -21.48 4.63 11.35
C ASN A 125 -22.46 3.69 10.64
N ILE A 126 -22.37 2.39 10.91
CA ILE A 126 -23.39 1.41 10.52
C ILE A 126 -24.43 1.38 11.64
N LYS A 127 -25.61 1.94 11.36
CA LYS A 127 -26.80 1.77 12.19
C LYS A 127 -27.22 0.30 12.16
N LYS A 128 -27.19 -0.36 13.34
CA LYS A 128 -27.87 -1.63 13.58
C LYS A 128 -29.38 -1.42 13.48
N LYS A 129 -30.05 -2.25 12.69
CA LYS A 129 -31.47 -2.59 12.86
C LYS A 129 -31.54 -4.08 13.15
#